data_AF-A0A6P4IUN5-F1
#
_entry.id   AF-A0A6P4IUN5-F1
#
_cell.length_a   1.000
_cell.length_b   1.000
_cell.length_c   1.000
_cell.angle_alpha   90.00
_cell.angle_beta   90.00
_cell.angle_gamma   90.00
#
_symmetry.space_group_name_H-M   'P 1'
#
loop_
_entity.id
_entity.type
_entity.pdbx_description
1 polymer ?
#
loop_
_entity_poly.entity_id
_entity_poly.type
_entity_poly.pdbx_seq_one_letter_code
_entity_poly.pdbx_strand_id
1 'polypeptide(L)'
;MKDGVIADYDTTVAMMKYYIDKALGNHGAKPYVMVCVPSGITAVEKRAVIDATRVAGAKDAYVIEEPFAAAIGAGLPVMDPTGSMVVDIGGGTTDVATISLGGIVSSRSVRMAGDKLNEVIVTFIRKNYNVLIGEPTAEHLKCSIGSASIGAAKDMSDETVRGRDLLTGLPKSVEVTAEDVASAMHEDILEIITTIKETLEETSPEISADVIDHGIVLTGGGALLKNLPEVVSDATQVPVTIAKDPMDCVAIGTVQGQKKVVNGLIDGYNRDTNELVMGSVTNQDKIKTGTKVMTNGLGGVTPKGLFVGKVAGTKQNSDGISEKVNIKPAANMDDIEAVTVIGKKD
;
A
#
# COMPACT_ATOMS: atom_id res chain seq x y z
N MET A 1 -6.94 -7.19 -14.00
CA MET A 1 -5.74 -7.43 -13.16
C MET A 1 -5.97 -8.68 -12.34
N LYS A 2 -4.92 -9.42 -12.00
CA LYS A 2 -4.98 -10.58 -11.11
C LYS A 2 -3.67 -10.65 -10.33
N ASP A 3 -3.71 -10.97 -9.04
CA ASP A 3 -2.53 -11.11 -8.16
C ASP A 3 -1.55 -9.92 -8.23
N GLY A 4 -2.08 -8.70 -8.29
CA GLY A 4 -1.28 -7.47 -8.35
C GLY A 4 -0.63 -7.17 -9.71
N VAL A 5 -0.92 -7.96 -10.76
CA VAL A 5 -0.29 -7.82 -12.08
C VAL A 5 -1.30 -7.70 -13.23
N ILE A 6 -0.82 -7.17 -14.37
CA ILE A 6 -1.59 -7.08 -15.62
C ILE A 6 -1.57 -8.46 -16.29
N ALA A 7 -2.61 -9.26 -16.05
CA ALA A 7 -2.79 -10.56 -16.69
C ALA A 7 -3.23 -10.47 -18.16
N ASP A 8 -4.02 -9.46 -18.50
CA ASP A 8 -4.50 -9.18 -19.87
C ASP A 8 -4.37 -7.68 -20.13
N TYR A 9 -3.48 -7.32 -21.06
CA TYR A 9 -3.13 -5.93 -21.32
C TYR A 9 -4.29 -5.14 -21.94
N ASP A 10 -4.91 -5.66 -23.00
CA ASP A 10 -5.95 -4.96 -23.75
C ASP A 10 -7.20 -4.72 -22.89
N THR A 11 -7.60 -5.74 -22.13
CA THR A 11 -8.72 -5.65 -21.17
C THR A 11 -8.40 -4.62 -20.08
N THR A 12 -7.16 -4.60 -19.58
CA THR A 12 -6.75 -3.64 -18.55
C THR A 12 -6.78 -2.21 -19.09
N VAL A 13 -6.26 -1.96 -20.29
CA VAL A 13 -6.31 -0.64 -20.94
C VAL A 13 -7.76 -0.18 -21.15
N ALA A 14 -8.64 -1.06 -21.66
CA ALA A 14 -10.05 -0.75 -21.86
C ALA A 14 -10.76 -0.40 -20.54
N MET A 15 -10.50 -1.17 -19.48
CA MET A 15 -11.03 -0.93 -18.14
C MET A 15 -10.55 0.40 -17.57
N MET A 16 -9.24 0.67 -17.64
CA MET A 16 -8.65 1.92 -17.15
C MET A 16 -9.23 3.12 -17.90
N LYS A 17 -9.34 3.02 -19.23
CA LYS A 17 -9.93 4.08 -20.06
C LYS A 17 -11.36 4.38 -19.63
N TYR A 18 -12.18 3.34 -19.46
CA TYR A 18 -13.55 3.51 -18.99
C TYR A 18 -13.63 4.26 -17.65
N TYR A 19 -12.81 3.89 -16.66
CA TYR A 19 -12.84 4.57 -15.36
C TYR A 19 -12.26 5.99 -15.37
N ILE A 20 -11.22 6.24 -16.18
CA ILE A 20 -10.69 7.59 -16.41
C ILE A 20 -11.77 8.48 -17.05
N ASP A 21 -12.39 8.02 -18.14
CA ASP A 21 -13.43 8.75 -18.85
C ASP A 21 -14.65 9.00 -17.93
N LYS A 22 -15.05 8.00 -17.14
CA LYS A 22 -16.14 8.13 -16.16
C LYS A 22 -15.83 9.17 -15.08
N ALA A 23 -14.59 9.26 -14.62
CA ALA A 23 -14.17 10.24 -13.61
C ALA A 23 -14.07 11.67 -14.16
N LEU A 24 -13.65 11.85 -15.42
CA LEU A 24 -13.53 13.16 -16.08
C LEU A 24 -14.88 13.69 -16.59
N GLY A 25 -15.82 12.79 -16.91
CA GLY A 25 -17.06 13.14 -17.61
C GLY A 25 -16.79 13.71 -19.00
N ASN A 26 -17.56 14.71 -19.42
CA ASN A 26 -17.46 15.32 -20.77
C ASN A 26 -16.22 16.23 -20.96
N HIS A 27 -15.22 16.17 -20.09
CA HIS A 27 -14.03 16.99 -20.20
C HIS A 27 -12.97 16.26 -21.04
N GLY A 28 -12.75 16.70 -22.28
CA GLY A 28 -11.76 16.12 -23.20
C GLY A 28 -10.28 16.38 -22.83
N ALA A 29 -9.98 16.65 -21.56
CA ALA A 29 -8.63 16.91 -21.08
C ALA A 29 -7.96 15.61 -20.62
N LYS A 30 -6.70 15.40 -21.01
CA LYS A 30 -5.90 14.27 -20.52
C LYS A 30 -5.34 14.57 -19.11
N PRO A 31 -5.65 13.76 -18.09
CA PRO A 31 -5.21 14.01 -16.70
C PRO A 31 -3.82 13.45 -16.43
N TYR A 32 -3.16 13.95 -15.39
CA TYR A 32 -2.06 13.22 -14.74
C TYR A 32 -2.66 12.18 -13.81
N VAL A 33 -2.18 10.95 -13.87
CA VAL A 33 -2.74 9.82 -13.10
C VAL A 33 -1.68 9.24 -12.17
N MET A 34 -2.05 8.96 -10.92
CA MET A 34 -1.23 8.18 -9.99
C MET A 34 -1.89 6.82 -9.82
N VAL A 35 -1.11 5.75 -9.93
CA VAL A 35 -1.57 4.37 -9.86
C VAL A 35 -0.85 3.65 -8.72
N CYS A 36 -1.59 2.97 -7.86
CA CYS A 36 -1.00 2.10 -6.86
C CYS A 36 -0.46 0.83 -7.49
N VAL A 37 0.69 0.38 -7.01
CA VAL A 37 1.29 -0.89 -7.40
C VAL A 37 1.78 -1.63 -6.15
N PRO A 38 1.70 -2.97 -6.10
CA PRO A 38 2.20 -3.74 -4.98
C PRO A 38 3.68 -3.47 -4.71
N SER A 39 4.12 -3.68 -3.47
CA SER A 39 5.54 -3.50 -3.10
C SER A 39 6.46 -4.46 -3.85
N GLY A 40 5.98 -5.67 -4.16
CA GLY A 40 6.70 -6.72 -4.88
C GLY A 40 6.71 -6.58 -6.41
N ILE A 41 6.21 -5.49 -6.99
CA ILE A 41 6.09 -5.33 -8.44
C ILE A 41 7.48 -5.29 -9.12
N THR A 42 7.64 -6.03 -10.22
CA THR A 42 8.87 -5.95 -11.01
C THR A 42 8.96 -4.66 -11.82
N ALA A 43 10.16 -4.26 -12.23
CA ALA A 43 10.35 -3.07 -13.07
C ALA A 43 9.58 -3.16 -14.41
N VAL A 44 9.44 -4.38 -14.95
CA VAL A 44 8.71 -4.64 -16.21
C VAL A 44 7.21 -4.45 -15.99
N GLU A 45 6.63 -5.01 -14.93
CA GLU A 45 5.22 -4.85 -14.59
C GLU A 45 4.89 -3.40 -14.25
N LYS A 46 5.74 -2.72 -13.48
CA LYS A 46 5.61 -1.30 -13.15
C LYS A 46 5.59 -0.45 -14.42
N ARG A 47 6.43 -0.77 -15.40
CA ARG A 47 6.44 -0.09 -16.69
C ARG A 47 5.17 -0.38 -17.49
N ALA A 48 4.70 -1.62 -17.51
CA ALA A 48 3.47 -2.01 -18.17
C ALA A 48 2.25 -1.24 -17.61
N VAL A 49 2.18 -1.05 -16.29
CA VAL A 49 1.13 -0.23 -15.64
C VAL A 49 1.19 1.22 -16.11
N ILE A 50 2.38 1.83 -16.11
CA ILE A 50 2.55 3.23 -16.57
C ILE A 50 2.14 3.38 -18.03
N ASP A 51 2.58 2.47 -18.90
CA ASP A 51 2.29 2.54 -20.33
C ASP A 51 0.81 2.26 -20.60
N ALA A 52 0.20 1.27 -19.94
CA ALA A 52 -1.25 1.02 -20.00
C ALA A 52 -2.06 2.26 -19.58
N THR A 53 -1.65 2.94 -18.50
CA THR A 53 -2.31 4.16 -18.02
C THR A 53 -2.25 5.30 -19.04
N ARG A 54 -1.10 5.48 -19.71
CA ARG A 54 -0.95 6.48 -20.78
C ARG A 54 -1.80 6.16 -22.00
N VAL A 55 -1.81 4.89 -22.43
CA VAL A 55 -2.64 4.42 -23.54
C VAL A 55 -4.13 4.59 -23.22
N ALA A 56 -4.51 4.38 -21.95
CA ALA A 56 -5.87 4.55 -21.46
C ALA A 56 -6.36 6.01 -21.45
N GLY A 57 -5.50 7.00 -21.71
CA GLY A 57 -5.90 8.40 -21.88
C GLY A 57 -5.22 9.38 -20.93
N ALA A 58 -4.35 8.92 -20.02
CA ALA A 58 -3.57 9.81 -19.17
C ALA A 58 -2.57 10.64 -19.98
N LYS A 59 -2.33 11.88 -19.55
CA LYS A 59 -1.25 12.74 -20.05
C LYS A 59 0.10 12.21 -19.60
N ASP A 60 0.19 11.81 -18.33
CA ASP A 60 1.31 11.07 -17.78
C ASP A 60 0.82 10.21 -16.61
N ALA A 61 1.63 9.21 -16.26
CA ALA A 61 1.31 8.25 -15.21
C ALA A 61 2.47 8.11 -14.22
N TYR A 62 2.12 8.20 -12.94
CA TYR A 62 3.01 7.99 -11.81
C TYR A 62 2.53 6.80 -11.01
N VAL A 63 3.43 6.27 -10.21
CA VAL A 63 3.18 5.09 -9.39
C VAL A 63 3.53 5.38 -7.95
N ILE A 64 2.73 4.85 -7.04
CA ILE A 64 2.94 4.87 -5.60
C ILE A 64 2.87 3.43 -5.10
N GLU A 65 3.75 3.06 -4.19
CA GLU A 65 3.70 1.74 -3.56
C GLU A 65 2.42 1.61 -2.72
N GLU A 66 1.68 0.53 -2.95
CA GLU A 66 0.40 0.23 -2.32
C GLU A 66 0.45 0.25 -0.79
N PRO A 67 1.40 -0.43 -0.10
CA PRO A 67 1.44 -0.35 1.36
C PRO A 67 1.78 1.07 1.86
N PHE A 68 2.54 1.85 1.10
CA PHE A 68 2.80 3.25 1.46
C PHE A 68 1.53 4.11 1.34
N ALA A 69 0.74 3.91 0.28
CA ALA A 69 -0.56 4.54 0.12
C ALA A 69 -1.53 4.10 1.23
N ALA A 70 -1.62 2.80 1.50
CA ALA A 70 -2.46 2.24 2.56
C ALA A 70 -2.15 2.87 3.93
N ALA A 71 -0.87 2.99 4.28
CA ALA A 71 -0.44 3.62 5.52
C ALA A 71 -0.84 5.10 5.63
N ILE A 72 -0.71 5.88 4.54
CA ILE A 72 -1.19 7.27 4.51
C ILE A 72 -2.71 7.31 4.71
N GLY A 73 -3.45 6.43 4.03
CA GLY A 73 -4.90 6.34 4.15
C GLY A 73 -5.38 5.92 5.53
N ALA A 74 -4.61 5.07 6.22
CA ALA A 74 -4.84 4.66 7.60
C ALA A 74 -4.48 5.75 8.63
N GLY A 75 -3.84 6.84 8.20
CA GLY A 75 -3.45 7.95 9.07
C GLY A 75 -2.17 7.70 9.86
N LEU A 76 -1.34 6.73 9.44
CA LEU A 76 -0.06 6.45 10.09
C LEU A 76 0.93 7.62 9.91
N PRO A 77 1.81 7.90 10.89
CA PRO A 77 2.79 8.98 10.86
C PRO A 77 4.00 8.65 9.96
N VAL A 78 3.75 8.27 8.71
CA VAL A 78 4.77 7.74 7.78
C VAL A 78 5.90 8.72 7.44
N MET A 79 5.75 10.01 7.75
CA MET A 79 6.78 11.04 7.51
C MET A 79 7.63 11.34 8.74
N ASP A 80 7.27 10.79 9.90
CA ASP A 80 7.97 11.00 11.16
C ASP A 80 9.09 9.98 11.35
N PRO A 81 10.07 10.27 12.24
CA PRO A 81 11.18 9.35 12.53
C PRO A 81 10.73 8.23 13.47
N THR A 82 9.54 7.70 13.24
CA THR A 82 8.91 6.65 14.07
C THR A 82 8.47 5.54 13.13
N GLY A 83 8.78 4.30 13.49
CA GLY A 83 8.34 3.12 12.78
C GLY A 83 6.82 2.95 12.80
N SER A 84 6.23 2.73 11.64
CA SER A 84 4.83 2.35 11.48
C SER A 84 4.74 1.07 10.67
N MET A 85 3.89 0.13 11.05
CA MET A 85 3.64 -1.09 10.28
C MET A 85 2.21 -1.14 9.76
N VAL A 86 2.07 -1.46 8.49
CA VAL A 86 0.80 -1.66 7.81
C VAL A 86 0.76 -3.03 7.15
N VAL A 87 -0.42 -3.65 7.19
CA VAL A 87 -0.73 -4.89 6.49
C VAL A 87 -1.98 -4.63 5.66
N ASP A 88 -1.83 -4.61 4.34
CA ASP A 88 -2.93 -4.43 3.39
C ASP A 88 -3.33 -5.78 2.80
N ILE A 89 -4.54 -6.24 3.09
CA ILE A 89 -5.06 -7.53 2.64
C ILE A 89 -6.13 -7.27 1.59
N GLY A 90 -5.73 -7.36 0.31
CA GLY A 90 -6.58 -7.13 -0.83
C GLY A 90 -7.36 -8.38 -1.29
N GLY A 91 -7.75 -8.37 -2.56
CA GLY A 91 -8.33 -9.54 -3.22
C GLY A 91 -7.25 -10.56 -3.61
N GLY A 92 -6.21 -10.12 -4.34
CA GLY A 92 -5.18 -11.01 -4.88
C GLY A 92 -3.84 -11.01 -4.13
N THR A 93 -3.55 -10.00 -3.32
CA THR A 93 -2.29 -9.90 -2.59
C THR A 93 -2.49 -9.42 -1.15
N THR A 94 -1.55 -9.83 -0.29
CA THR A 94 -1.31 -9.19 1.00
C THR A 94 0.04 -8.48 0.93
N ASP A 95 0.03 -7.17 1.18
CA ASP A 95 1.21 -6.32 1.20
C ASP A 95 1.49 -5.87 2.63
N VAL A 96 2.67 -6.23 3.14
CA VAL A 96 3.15 -5.87 4.48
C VAL A 96 4.30 -4.89 4.33
N ALA A 97 4.30 -3.81 5.09
CA ALA A 97 5.45 -2.90 5.12
C ALA A 97 5.66 -2.24 6.48
N THR A 98 6.92 -1.99 6.81
CA THR A 98 7.32 -1.02 7.82
C THR A 98 7.78 0.27 7.13
N ILE A 99 7.38 1.41 7.70
CA ILE A 99 7.55 2.73 7.08
C ILE A 99 8.07 3.69 8.13
N SER A 100 9.06 4.50 7.75
CA SER A 100 9.59 5.62 8.55
C SER A 100 10.16 6.68 7.62
N LEU A 101 10.14 7.95 8.01
CA LEU A 101 10.80 9.04 7.26
C LEU A 101 10.40 9.15 5.77
N GLY A 102 9.17 8.78 5.42
CA GLY A 102 8.64 8.80 4.06
C GLY A 102 9.16 7.68 3.14
N GLY A 103 9.80 6.66 3.72
CA GLY A 103 10.34 5.51 3.03
C GLY A 103 9.82 4.20 3.60
N ILE A 104 9.62 3.22 2.71
CA ILE A 104 9.46 1.82 3.12
C ILE A 104 10.84 1.32 3.56
N VAL A 105 10.89 0.73 4.75
CA VAL A 105 12.11 0.22 5.39
C VAL A 105 12.24 -1.27 5.09
N SER A 106 11.19 -2.03 5.35
CA SER A 106 11.04 -3.43 4.95
C SER A 106 9.65 -3.62 4.34
N SER A 107 9.53 -4.53 3.39
CA SER A 107 8.23 -4.89 2.82
C SER A 107 8.24 -6.27 2.20
N ARG A 108 7.09 -6.94 2.27
CA ARG A 108 6.82 -8.21 1.60
C ARG A 108 5.45 -8.15 0.95
N SER A 109 5.31 -8.78 -0.21
CA SER A 109 4.02 -8.98 -0.88
C SER A 109 3.88 -10.45 -1.21
N VAL A 110 2.77 -11.05 -0.79
CA VAL A 110 2.44 -12.45 -1.07
C VAL A 110 1.11 -12.54 -1.79
N ARG A 111 0.95 -13.56 -2.63
CA ARG A 111 -0.29 -13.82 -3.39
C ARG A 111 -1.33 -14.60 -2.57
N MET A 112 -1.36 -14.33 -1.27
CA MET A 112 -2.33 -14.89 -0.32
C MET A 112 -3.23 -13.77 0.20
N ALA A 113 -4.51 -13.85 -0.15
CA ALA A 113 -5.48 -12.80 0.06
C ALA A 113 -6.92 -13.33 -0.14
N GLY A 114 -7.90 -12.43 -0.27
CA GLY A 114 -9.33 -12.77 -0.34
C GLY A 114 -9.72 -13.79 -1.42
N ASP A 115 -9.12 -13.74 -2.60
CA ASP A 115 -9.41 -14.65 -3.73
C ASP A 115 -8.97 -16.08 -3.38
N LYS A 116 -7.82 -16.22 -2.71
CA LYS A 116 -7.33 -17.52 -2.26
C LYS A 116 -8.22 -18.13 -1.18
N LEU A 117 -8.67 -17.30 -0.24
CA LEU A 117 -9.64 -17.70 0.77
C LEU A 117 -10.94 -18.22 0.13
N ASN A 118 -11.42 -17.57 -0.94
CA ASN A 118 -12.56 -18.06 -1.70
C ASN A 118 -12.28 -19.44 -2.33
N GLU A 119 -11.11 -19.62 -2.97
CA GLU A 119 -10.73 -20.88 -3.61
C GLU A 119 -10.71 -22.07 -2.63
N VAL A 120 -10.18 -21.87 -1.42
CA VAL A 120 -10.11 -22.93 -0.41
C VAL A 120 -11.48 -23.24 0.20
N ILE A 121 -12.36 -22.24 0.36
CA ILE A 121 -13.76 -22.46 0.75
C ILE A 121 -14.48 -23.31 -0.31
N VAL A 122 -14.38 -22.96 -1.60
CA VAL A 122 -14.97 -23.76 -2.70
C VAL A 122 -14.46 -25.21 -2.64
N THR A 123 -13.15 -25.37 -2.43
CA THR A 123 -12.51 -26.69 -2.36
C THR A 123 -12.99 -27.49 -1.15
N PHE A 124 -13.14 -26.86 0.01
CA PHE A 124 -13.64 -27.47 1.23
C PHE A 124 -15.09 -27.94 1.05
N ILE A 125 -15.97 -27.08 0.55
CA ILE A 125 -17.38 -27.43 0.32
C ILE A 125 -17.51 -28.58 -0.67
N ARG A 126 -16.71 -28.56 -1.74
CA ARG A 126 -16.66 -29.65 -2.72
C ARG A 126 -16.31 -30.98 -2.09
N LYS A 127 -15.29 -31.02 -1.23
CA LYS A 127 -14.76 -32.25 -0.61
C LYS A 127 -15.67 -32.78 0.49
N ASN A 128 -16.17 -31.92 1.37
CA ASN A 128 -16.90 -32.34 2.57
C ASN A 128 -18.40 -32.50 2.34
N TYR A 129 -18.99 -31.71 1.43
CA TYR A 129 -20.44 -31.70 1.22
C TYR A 129 -20.89 -32.33 -0.11
N ASN A 130 -19.93 -32.68 -0.99
CA ASN A 130 -20.17 -33.10 -2.39
C ASN A 130 -21.01 -32.08 -3.18
N VAL A 131 -20.84 -30.79 -2.88
CA VAL A 131 -21.54 -29.69 -3.54
C VAL A 131 -20.52 -28.77 -4.22
N LEU A 132 -20.77 -28.44 -5.47
CA LEU A 132 -20.05 -27.41 -6.20
C LEU A 132 -20.75 -26.07 -6.02
N ILE A 133 -20.04 -25.09 -5.46
CA ILE A 133 -20.46 -23.69 -5.37
C ILE A 133 -19.57 -22.81 -6.25
N GLY A 134 -20.09 -21.64 -6.64
CA GLY A 134 -19.32 -20.62 -7.35
C GLY A 134 -18.57 -19.70 -6.38
N GLU A 135 -17.61 -18.96 -6.92
CA GLU A 135 -16.85 -17.96 -6.18
C GLU A 135 -17.72 -16.91 -5.45
N PRO A 136 -18.81 -16.36 -6.03
CA PRO A 136 -19.67 -15.42 -5.30
C PRO A 136 -20.32 -16.01 -4.04
N THR A 137 -20.58 -17.32 -4.04
CA THR A 137 -21.12 -18.02 -2.86
C THR A 137 -20.04 -18.24 -1.80
N ALA A 138 -18.80 -18.52 -2.22
CA ALA A 138 -17.67 -18.63 -1.31
C ALA A 138 -17.32 -17.27 -0.67
N GLU A 139 -17.32 -16.19 -1.46
CA GLU A 139 -17.18 -14.81 -0.99
C GLU A 139 -18.26 -14.49 0.06
N HIS A 140 -19.51 -14.87 -0.23
CA HIS A 140 -20.62 -14.65 0.69
C HIS A 140 -20.37 -15.35 2.03
N LEU A 141 -20.04 -16.64 2.02
CA LEU A 141 -19.70 -17.42 3.22
C LEU A 141 -18.53 -16.80 4.01
N LYS A 142 -17.48 -16.38 3.30
CA LYS A 142 -16.31 -15.72 3.90
C LYS A 142 -16.72 -14.45 4.64
N CYS A 143 -17.54 -13.60 4.03
CA CYS A 143 -18.01 -12.35 4.63
C CYS A 143 -19.00 -12.59 5.78
N SER A 144 -19.95 -13.51 5.63
CA SER A 144 -21.05 -13.73 6.56
C SER A 144 -20.61 -14.50 7.81
N ILE A 145 -19.92 -15.63 7.64
CA ILE A 145 -19.59 -16.57 8.72
C ILE A 145 -18.10 -16.93 8.78
N GLY A 146 -17.27 -16.37 7.90
CA GLY A 146 -15.82 -16.54 7.98
C GLY A 146 -15.20 -15.90 9.23
N SER A 147 -14.23 -16.60 9.81
CA SER A 147 -13.39 -16.16 10.93
C SER A 147 -11.97 -16.67 10.76
N ALA A 148 -11.00 -15.89 11.23
CA ALA A 148 -9.60 -16.29 11.32
C ALA A 148 -9.31 -17.27 12.47
N SER A 149 -10.22 -17.36 13.46
CA SER A 149 -10.06 -18.24 14.62
C SER A 149 -11.06 -19.40 14.56
N ILE A 150 -10.55 -20.62 14.41
CA ILE A 150 -11.36 -21.85 14.47
C ILE A 150 -12.09 -21.97 15.81
N GLY A 151 -11.43 -21.57 16.91
CA GLY A 151 -12.02 -21.59 18.24
C GLY A 151 -13.21 -20.64 18.37
N ALA A 152 -13.05 -19.39 17.92
CA ALA A 152 -14.12 -18.39 17.97
C ALA A 152 -15.27 -18.71 17.00
N ALA A 153 -14.96 -19.39 15.88
CA ALA A 153 -15.95 -19.79 14.89
C ALA A 153 -17.02 -20.75 15.46
N LYS A 154 -16.73 -21.50 16.52
CA LYS A 154 -17.69 -22.44 17.14
C LYS A 154 -18.91 -21.76 17.74
N ASP A 155 -18.77 -20.50 18.15
CA ASP A 155 -19.84 -19.72 18.76
C ASP A 155 -20.57 -18.83 17.74
N MET A 156 -20.20 -18.91 16.46
CA MET A 156 -20.81 -18.14 15.37
C MET A 156 -21.98 -18.90 14.73
N SER A 157 -22.84 -18.17 14.02
CA SER A 157 -23.97 -18.74 13.30
C SER A 157 -23.53 -19.53 12.07
N ASP A 158 -24.26 -20.59 11.76
CA ASP A 158 -24.14 -21.36 10.52
C ASP A 158 -24.94 -20.71 9.38
N GLU A 159 -24.68 -21.14 8.14
CA GLU A 159 -25.39 -20.65 6.97
C GLU A 159 -25.76 -21.77 5.99
N THR A 160 -26.93 -21.67 5.38
CA THR A 160 -27.33 -22.59 4.30
C THR A 160 -26.94 -22.04 2.94
N VAL A 161 -26.13 -22.80 2.20
CA VAL A 161 -25.79 -22.49 0.81
C VAL A 161 -26.36 -23.48 -0.17
N ARG A 162 -26.63 -23.00 -1.39
CA ARG A 162 -27.14 -23.81 -2.48
C ARG A 162 -26.08 -23.94 -3.57
N GLY A 163 -25.84 -25.16 -4.03
CA GLY A 163 -24.94 -25.43 -5.14
C GLY A 163 -25.41 -26.62 -5.96
N ARG A 164 -24.52 -27.12 -6.82
CA ARG A 164 -24.77 -28.31 -7.64
C ARG A 164 -24.23 -29.54 -6.93
N ASP A 165 -25.09 -30.51 -6.66
CA ASP A 165 -24.68 -31.82 -6.16
C ASP A 165 -23.81 -32.52 -7.21
N LEU A 166 -22.64 -32.98 -6.80
CA LEU A 166 -21.69 -33.67 -7.68
C LEU A 166 -22.12 -35.10 -8.02
N LEU A 167 -22.99 -35.71 -7.22
CA LEU A 167 -23.48 -37.07 -7.46
C LEU A 167 -24.66 -37.06 -8.44
N THR A 168 -25.65 -36.20 -8.20
CA THR A 168 -26.90 -36.16 -8.99
C THR A 168 -26.88 -35.12 -10.10
N GLY A 169 -26.01 -34.12 -10.00
CA GLY A 169 -25.98 -32.97 -10.91
C GLY A 169 -27.09 -31.95 -10.66
N LEU A 170 -27.99 -32.17 -9.68
CA LEU A 170 -29.12 -31.32 -9.37
C LEU A 170 -28.79 -30.28 -8.29
N PRO A 171 -29.58 -29.20 -8.16
CA PRO A 171 -29.40 -28.24 -7.06
C PRO A 171 -29.61 -28.91 -5.70
N LYS A 172 -28.65 -28.72 -4.78
CA LYS A 172 -28.67 -29.21 -3.40
C LYS A 172 -28.33 -28.06 -2.45
N SER A 173 -29.02 -28.01 -1.32
CA SER A 173 -28.71 -27.10 -0.23
C SER A 173 -27.98 -27.86 0.88
N VAL A 174 -26.97 -27.22 1.46
CA VAL A 174 -26.21 -27.74 2.59
C VAL A 174 -26.03 -26.65 3.64
N GLU A 175 -26.14 -27.04 4.90
CA GLU A 175 -25.80 -26.21 6.05
C GLU A 175 -24.28 -26.26 6.22
N VAL A 176 -23.65 -25.09 6.30
CA VAL A 176 -22.20 -24.90 6.40
C VAL A 176 -21.95 -24.16 7.70
N THR A 177 -21.06 -24.71 8.52
CA THR A 177 -20.75 -24.11 9.80
C THR A 177 -19.68 -23.03 9.67
N ALA A 178 -19.63 -22.09 10.62
CA ALA A 178 -18.52 -21.15 10.68
C ALA A 178 -17.17 -21.86 10.92
N GLU A 179 -17.17 -22.97 11.67
CA GLU A 179 -15.97 -23.80 11.91
C GLU A 179 -15.43 -24.43 10.62
N ASP A 180 -16.31 -24.85 9.71
CA ASP A 180 -15.91 -25.35 8.38
C ASP A 180 -15.19 -24.28 7.56
N VAL A 181 -15.75 -23.07 7.53
CA VAL A 181 -15.18 -21.95 6.77
C VAL A 181 -13.84 -21.53 7.38
N ALA A 182 -13.75 -21.41 8.71
CA ALA A 182 -12.51 -21.10 9.41
C ALA A 182 -11.44 -22.18 9.18
N SER A 183 -11.82 -23.46 9.23
CA SER A 183 -10.91 -24.58 8.99
C SER A 183 -10.42 -24.61 7.55
N ALA A 184 -11.26 -24.26 6.58
CA ALA A 184 -10.89 -24.19 5.17
C ALA A 184 -9.81 -23.12 4.91
N MET A 185 -9.89 -21.98 5.60
CA MET A 185 -9.01 -20.82 5.41
C MET A 185 -7.73 -20.86 6.26
N HIS A 186 -7.60 -21.82 7.17
CA HIS A 186 -6.59 -21.79 8.23
C HIS A 186 -5.16 -21.68 7.71
N GLU A 187 -4.79 -22.51 6.74
CA GLU A 187 -3.43 -22.55 6.18
C GLU A 187 -3.06 -21.24 5.48
N ASP A 188 -3.96 -20.66 4.68
CA ASP A 188 -3.71 -19.40 3.98
C ASP A 188 -3.59 -18.22 4.95
N ILE A 189 -4.34 -18.24 6.06
CA ILE A 189 -4.22 -17.24 7.13
C ILE A 189 -2.88 -17.38 7.86
N LEU A 190 -2.41 -18.61 8.09
CA LEU A 190 -1.08 -18.84 8.66
C LEU A 190 0.04 -18.30 7.75
N GLU A 191 -0.12 -18.40 6.42
CA GLU A 191 0.83 -17.83 5.47
C GLU A 191 0.87 -16.29 5.53
N ILE A 192 -0.30 -15.65 5.66
CA ILE A 192 -0.39 -14.19 5.91
C ILE A 192 0.34 -13.83 7.22
N ILE A 193 0.07 -14.55 8.31
CA ILE A 193 0.72 -14.31 9.61
C ILE A 193 2.23 -14.51 9.53
N THR A 194 2.68 -15.52 8.79
CA THR A 194 4.11 -15.79 8.57
C THR A 194 4.76 -14.62 7.85
N THR A 195 4.12 -14.09 6.81
CA THR A 195 4.61 -12.91 6.07
C THR A 195 4.75 -11.68 6.98
N ILE A 196 3.80 -11.48 7.90
CA ILE A 196 3.85 -10.39 8.90
C ILE A 196 5.07 -10.57 9.82
N LYS A 197 5.28 -11.77 10.34
CA LYS A 197 6.42 -12.09 11.22
C LYS A 197 7.75 -11.90 10.52
N GLU A 198 7.91 -12.45 9.32
CA GLU A 198 9.13 -12.31 8.53
C GLU A 198 9.44 -10.83 8.24
N THR A 199 8.42 -10.02 7.96
CA THR A 199 8.63 -8.58 7.74
C THR A 199 9.10 -7.88 9.02
N LEU A 200 8.57 -8.24 10.19
CA LEU A 200 9.06 -7.73 11.49
C LEU A 200 10.50 -8.17 11.78
N GLU A 201 10.85 -9.42 11.47
CA GLU A 201 12.19 -9.98 11.68
C GLU A 201 13.26 -9.31 10.79
N GLU A 202 12.89 -8.89 9.58
CA GLU A 202 13.77 -8.16 8.67
C GLU A 202 13.90 -6.66 9.00
N THR A 203 12.99 -6.13 9.81
CA THR A 203 12.96 -4.72 10.17
C THR A 203 14.09 -4.38 11.15
N SER A 204 14.70 -3.21 11.01
CA SER A 204 15.79 -2.80 11.91
C SER A 204 15.30 -2.72 13.36
N PRO A 205 16.15 -3.05 14.35
CA PRO A 205 15.73 -3.11 15.76
C PRO A 205 15.06 -1.83 16.27
N GLU A 206 15.52 -0.67 15.80
CA GLU A 206 14.98 0.64 16.19
C GLU A 206 13.53 0.81 15.72
N ILE A 207 13.24 0.41 14.49
CA ILE A 207 11.91 0.54 13.88
C ILE A 207 10.99 -0.57 14.38
N SER A 208 11.51 -1.77 14.61
CA SER A 208 10.75 -2.88 15.20
C SER A 208 10.29 -2.53 16.62
N ALA A 209 11.12 -1.86 17.42
CA ALA A 209 10.73 -1.37 18.74
C ALA A 209 9.55 -0.38 18.66
N ASP A 210 9.61 0.58 17.73
CA ASP A 210 8.50 1.50 17.50
C ASP A 210 7.21 0.76 17.08
N VAL A 211 7.31 -0.27 16.25
CA VAL A 211 6.15 -1.07 15.81
C VAL A 211 5.57 -1.90 16.95
N ILE A 212 6.41 -2.45 17.84
CA ILE A 212 5.94 -3.18 19.03
C ILE A 212 5.13 -2.24 19.94
N ASP A 213 5.57 -0.99 20.09
CA ASP A 213 4.92 0.00 20.95
C ASP A 213 3.63 0.57 20.33
N HIS A 214 3.64 0.90 19.03
CA HIS A 214 2.50 1.53 18.35
C HIS A 214 1.51 0.54 17.72
N GLY A 215 1.95 -0.70 17.50
CA GLY A 215 1.15 -1.76 16.91
C GLY A 215 1.19 -1.85 15.38
N ILE A 216 0.45 -2.85 14.89
CA ILE A 216 0.22 -3.13 13.48
C ILE A 216 -1.15 -2.60 13.09
N VAL A 217 -1.25 -1.96 11.92
CA VAL A 217 -2.53 -1.53 11.35
C VAL A 217 -2.91 -2.38 10.14
N LEU A 218 -4.08 -3.02 10.21
CA LEU A 218 -4.67 -3.78 9.10
C LEU A 218 -5.50 -2.86 8.20
N THR A 219 -5.35 -3.04 6.89
CA THR A 219 -6.06 -2.34 5.82
C THR A 219 -6.51 -3.34 4.74
N GLY A 220 -7.29 -2.87 3.76
CA GLY A 220 -7.84 -3.71 2.71
C GLY A 220 -9.13 -4.43 3.13
N GLY A 221 -9.79 -5.08 2.17
CA GLY A 221 -11.03 -5.81 2.42
C GLY A 221 -10.85 -7.02 3.32
N GLY A 222 -9.70 -7.69 3.26
CA GLY A 222 -9.38 -8.85 4.09
C GLY A 222 -9.19 -8.51 5.56
N ALA A 223 -8.90 -7.26 5.92
CA ALA A 223 -8.84 -6.81 7.31
C ALA A 223 -10.20 -6.95 8.05
N LEU A 224 -11.31 -7.05 7.31
CA LEU A 224 -12.66 -7.24 7.85
C LEU A 224 -13.00 -8.69 8.20
N LEU A 225 -12.07 -9.64 7.96
CA LEU A 225 -12.26 -11.02 8.39
C LEU A 225 -12.35 -11.06 9.93
N LYS A 226 -13.39 -11.72 10.44
CA LYS A 226 -13.66 -11.75 11.87
C LYS A 226 -12.51 -12.41 12.62
N ASN A 227 -12.19 -11.88 13.80
CA ASN A 227 -11.13 -12.36 14.68
C ASN A 227 -9.69 -12.27 14.11
N LEU A 228 -9.49 -11.65 12.93
CA LEU A 228 -8.17 -11.54 12.35
C LEU A 228 -7.21 -10.69 13.20
N PRO A 229 -7.59 -9.51 13.72
CA PRO A 229 -6.70 -8.73 14.58
C PRO A 229 -6.20 -9.50 15.80
N GLU A 230 -7.08 -10.26 16.45
CA GLU A 230 -6.77 -11.08 17.61
C GLU A 230 -5.79 -12.19 17.25
N VAL A 231 -6.04 -12.92 16.17
CA VAL A 231 -5.15 -14.00 15.72
C VAL A 231 -3.77 -13.46 15.31
N VAL A 232 -3.71 -12.32 14.62
CA VAL A 232 -2.42 -11.68 14.29
C VAL A 232 -1.72 -11.17 15.55
N SER A 233 -2.45 -10.56 16.48
CA SER A 233 -1.92 -10.06 17.75
C SER A 233 -1.34 -11.19 18.59
N ASP A 234 -2.05 -12.31 18.71
CA ASP A 234 -1.60 -13.49 19.45
C ASP A 234 -0.36 -14.11 18.80
N ALA A 235 -0.31 -14.16 17.47
CA ALA A 235 0.82 -14.74 16.77
C ALA A 235 2.08 -13.86 16.85
N THR A 236 1.92 -12.54 16.76
CA THR A 236 3.04 -11.57 16.68
C THR A 236 3.44 -11.00 18.04
N GLN A 237 2.57 -11.11 19.05
CA GLN A 237 2.72 -10.45 20.36
C GLN A 237 2.80 -8.91 20.26
N VAL A 238 2.22 -8.34 19.20
CA VAL A 238 2.15 -6.90 18.92
C VAL A 238 0.68 -6.47 18.85
N PRO A 239 0.28 -5.32 19.43
CA PRO A 239 -1.10 -4.85 19.31
C PRO A 239 -1.52 -4.69 17.84
N VAL A 240 -2.72 -5.14 17.49
CA VAL A 240 -3.24 -5.03 16.12
C VAL A 240 -4.53 -4.24 16.11
N THR A 241 -4.63 -3.28 15.20
CA THR A 241 -5.84 -2.48 15.00
C THR A 241 -6.26 -2.52 13.53
N ILE A 242 -7.55 -2.36 13.26
CA ILE A 242 -8.06 -2.18 11.89
C ILE A 242 -8.17 -0.68 11.63
N ALA A 243 -7.73 -0.23 10.45
CA ALA A 243 -7.92 1.14 10.02
C ALA A 243 -9.42 1.49 9.98
N LYS A 244 -9.76 2.77 10.14
CA LYS A 244 -11.16 3.22 10.19
C LYS A 244 -11.97 2.85 8.94
N ASP A 245 -11.39 3.08 7.77
CA ASP A 245 -12.02 2.86 6.46
C ASP A 245 -11.11 1.92 5.64
N PRO A 246 -10.95 0.64 6.03
CA PRO A 246 -9.84 -0.20 5.60
C PRO A 246 -9.86 -0.48 4.09
N MET A 247 -11.06 -0.61 3.50
CA MET A 247 -11.24 -0.80 2.05
C MET A 247 -10.85 0.43 1.22
N ASP A 248 -10.90 1.62 1.81
CA ASP A 248 -10.66 2.89 1.11
C ASP A 248 -9.25 3.45 1.37
N CYS A 249 -8.48 2.87 2.29
CA CYS A 249 -7.16 3.37 2.70
C CYS A 249 -6.23 3.64 1.51
N VAL A 250 -6.09 2.69 0.58
CA VAL A 250 -5.22 2.87 -0.60
C VAL A 250 -5.67 4.05 -1.46
N ALA A 251 -6.97 4.16 -1.75
CA ALA A 251 -7.51 5.24 -2.56
C ALA A 251 -7.35 6.62 -1.89
N ILE A 252 -7.69 6.70 -0.59
CA ILE A 252 -7.53 7.91 0.23
C ILE A 252 -6.05 8.31 0.27
N GLY A 253 -5.18 7.35 0.54
CA GLY A 253 -3.74 7.53 0.65
C GLY A 253 -3.10 7.98 -0.65
N THR A 254 -3.54 7.47 -1.79
CA THR A 254 -3.10 7.92 -3.12
C THR A 254 -3.38 9.40 -3.33
N VAL A 255 -4.61 9.83 -3.02
CA VAL A 255 -5.02 11.23 -3.16
C VAL A 255 -4.25 12.13 -2.18
N GLN A 256 -4.03 11.68 -0.96
CA GLN A 256 -3.26 12.43 0.04
C GLN A 256 -1.76 12.48 -0.29
N GLY A 257 -1.20 11.39 -0.84
CA GLY A 257 0.18 11.29 -1.31
C GLY A 257 0.47 12.31 -2.41
N GLN A 258 -0.45 12.47 -3.37
CA GLN A 258 -0.36 13.55 -4.37
C GLN A 258 -0.32 14.94 -3.72
N LYS A 259 -1.01 15.14 -2.61
CA LYS A 259 -1.13 16.44 -1.97
C LYS A 259 0.09 16.83 -1.14
N LYS A 260 0.98 15.90 -0.77
CA LYS A 260 2.04 16.14 0.23
C LYS A 260 3.48 16.08 -0.30
N VAL A 261 3.72 15.58 -1.50
CA VAL A 261 5.09 15.48 -2.04
C VAL A 261 5.44 16.72 -2.85
N VAL A 262 6.30 17.54 -2.27
CA VAL A 262 6.98 18.65 -2.92
C VAL A 262 8.38 18.14 -3.28
N ASN A 263 8.64 17.94 -4.56
CA ASN A 263 9.98 17.64 -5.04
C ASN A 263 10.67 18.91 -5.50
N GLY A 264 11.99 18.98 -5.32
CA GLY A 264 12.85 20.02 -5.85
C GLY A 264 14.29 19.51 -5.94
N LEU A 265 15.11 20.22 -6.70
CA LEU A 265 16.53 19.94 -6.82
C LEU A 265 17.30 20.91 -5.93
N ILE A 266 18.15 20.42 -5.05
CA ILE A 266 19.11 21.28 -4.34
C ILE A 266 20.14 21.72 -5.38
N ASP A 267 20.12 23.01 -5.73
CA ASP A 267 20.93 23.60 -6.81
C ASP A 267 21.95 24.63 -6.31
N GLY A 268 21.98 24.92 -5.01
CA GLY A 268 22.97 25.83 -4.44
C GLY A 268 23.05 25.81 -2.92
N TYR A 269 24.04 26.53 -2.40
CA TYR A 269 24.27 26.81 -0.99
C TYR A 269 24.65 28.28 -0.83
N ASN A 270 23.94 29.00 0.02
CA ASN A 270 24.24 30.38 0.39
C ASN A 270 25.09 30.41 1.66
N ARG A 271 26.36 30.80 1.52
CA ARG A 271 27.32 30.89 2.64
C ARG A 271 26.99 32.00 3.63
N ASP A 272 26.41 33.09 3.16
CA ASP A 272 26.11 34.25 4.03
C ASP A 272 24.97 33.94 4.99
N THR A 273 24.02 33.10 4.57
CA THR A 273 22.86 32.71 5.39
C THR A 273 22.96 31.30 5.95
N ASN A 274 23.96 30.51 5.55
CA ASN A 274 24.09 29.08 5.83
C ASN A 274 22.80 28.30 5.48
N GLU A 275 22.32 28.48 4.25
CA GLU A 275 21.09 27.85 3.75
C GLU A 275 21.34 27.14 2.41
N LEU A 276 20.80 25.94 2.26
CA LEU A 276 20.68 25.28 0.97
C LEU A 276 19.56 25.91 0.15
N VAL A 277 19.75 25.96 -1.16
CA VAL A 277 18.78 26.46 -2.12
C VAL A 277 18.23 25.29 -2.91
N MET A 278 16.91 25.12 -2.87
CA MET A 278 16.20 24.12 -3.65
C MET A 278 15.36 24.81 -4.73
N GLY A 279 15.69 24.53 -6.00
CA GLY A 279 14.99 24.99 -7.18
C GLY A 279 14.14 23.89 -7.85
N SER A 280 13.49 24.23 -8.96
CA SER A 280 12.61 23.31 -9.71
C SER A 280 11.51 22.65 -8.86
N VAL A 281 10.90 23.45 -7.98
CA VAL A 281 10.00 22.95 -6.94
C VAL A 281 8.57 22.75 -7.47
N THR A 282 8.01 21.56 -7.27
CA THR A 282 6.62 21.21 -7.65
C THR A 282 5.64 21.47 -6.50
N ASN A 283 4.37 21.83 -6.79
CA ASN A 283 3.31 22.01 -5.78
C ASN A 283 3.64 23.06 -4.70
N GLN A 284 3.96 24.28 -5.16
CA GLN A 284 4.57 25.38 -4.40
C GLN A 284 3.69 25.93 -3.26
N ASP A 285 2.36 25.94 -3.40
CA ASP A 285 1.41 26.52 -2.44
C ASP A 285 1.36 25.81 -1.06
N LYS A 286 2.11 24.72 -0.88
CA LYS A 286 2.00 23.82 0.28
C LYS A 286 3.23 23.80 1.16
N ILE A 287 4.26 24.58 0.84
CA ILE A 287 5.53 24.58 1.55
C ILE A 287 5.43 25.51 2.76
N LYS A 288 5.61 24.96 3.96
CA LYS A 288 5.61 25.73 5.21
C LYS A 288 7.03 25.80 5.77
N THR A 289 7.38 26.94 6.37
CA THR A 289 8.61 27.03 7.17
C THR A 289 8.59 25.95 8.26
N GLY A 290 9.73 25.30 8.47
CA GLY A 290 9.89 24.18 9.40
C GLY A 290 9.62 22.79 8.79
N THR A 291 9.04 22.71 7.58
CA THR A 291 8.85 21.42 6.88
C THR A 291 10.18 20.71 6.68
N LYS A 292 10.25 19.42 7.01
CA LYS A 292 11.45 18.59 6.81
C LYS A 292 11.69 18.34 5.33
N VAL A 293 12.94 18.43 4.91
CA VAL A 293 13.40 18.07 3.56
C VAL A 293 14.23 16.81 3.64
N MET A 294 13.87 15.83 2.82
CA MET A 294 14.47 14.50 2.77
C MET A 294 14.96 14.24 1.34
N THR A 295 16.02 13.46 1.19
CA THR A 295 16.43 12.93 -0.13
C THR A 295 15.39 11.92 -0.64
N ASN A 296 15.09 11.97 -1.94
CA ASN A 296 14.09 11.09 -2.56
C ASN A 296 14.69 9.89 -3.29
N GLY A 297 16.03 9.81 -3.41
CA GLY A 297 16.74 8.73 -4.11
C GLY A 297 16.62 8.75 -5.64
N LEU A 298 16.20 9.87 -6.24
CA LEU A 298 16.00 9.97 -7.69
C LEU A 298 17.31 9.69 -8.44
N GLY A 299 17.24 8.79 -9.43
CA GLY A 299 18.39 8.42 -10.28
C GLY A 299 19.28 7.30 -9.73
N GLY A 300 18.99 6.74 -8.56
CA GLY A 300 19.71 5.57 -8.00
C GLY A 300 21.11 5.89 -7.47
N VAL A 301 21.46 7.17 -7.35
CA VAL A 301 22.80 7.61 -6.92
C VAL A 301 22.80 8.18 -5.50
N THR A 302 21.65 8.59 -4.96
CA THR A 302 21.51 9.01 -3.55
C THR A 302 20.66 8.00 -2.76
N PRO A 303 20.99 7.71 -1.49
CA PRO A 303 20.09 6.99 -0.61
C PRO A 303 18.79 7.77 -0.44
N LYS A 304 17.63 7.11 -0.47
CA LYS A 304 16.33 7.71 -0.16
C LYS A 304 16.19 7.86 1.36
N GLY A 305 15.60 8.96 1.83
CA GLY A 305 15.26 9.13 3.25
C GLY A 305 16.37 9.72 4.12
N LEU A 306 17.45 10.27 3.56
CA LEU A 306 18.41 11.07 4.32
C LEU A 306 17.83 12.46 4.62
N PHE A 307 17.86 12.85 5.89
CA PHE A 307 17.42 14.17 6.34
C PHE A 307 18.41 15.25 5.90
N VAL A 308 17.93 16.18 5.08
CA VAL A 308 18.73 17.28 4.53
C VAL A 308 18.68 18.50 5.44
N GLY A 309 17.50 18.82 5.98
CA GLY A 309 17.28 20.05 6.73
C GLY A 309 15.81 20.42 6.84
N LYS A 310 15.52 21.66 7.27
CA LYS A 310 14.16 22.19 7.37
C LYS A 310 14.00 23.44 6.51
N VAL A 311 12.84 23.62 5.90
CA VAL A 311 12.53 24.83 5.14
C VAL A 311 12.65 26.07 6.05
N ALA A 312 13.51 27.00 5.68
CA ALA A 312 13.69 28.30 6.33
C ALA A 312 12.70 29.33 5.76
N GLY A 313 12.42 29.27 4.46
CA GLY A 313 11.42 30.12 3.80
C GLY A 313 11.40 29.92 2.28
N THR A 314 10.46 30.60 1.61
CA THR A 314 10.37 30.61 0.14
C THR A 314 10.63 32.03 -0.37
N LYS A 315 11.32 32.13 -1.51
CA LYS A 315 11.54 33.39 -2.24
C LYS A 315 11.13 33.20 -3.69
N GLN A 316 10.30 34.11 -4.21
CA GLN A 316 10.02 34.20 -5.65
C GLN A 316 11.25 34.71 -6.39
N ASN A 317 11.61 34.04 -7.49
CA ASN A 317 12.57 34.58 -8.45
C ASN A 317 11.96 35.77 -9.19
N SER A 318 12.84 36.60 -9.76
CA SER A 318 12.54 37.76 -10.61
C SER A 318 11.56 37.47 -11.76
N ASP A 319 11.47 36.22 -12.16
CA ASP A 319 10.76 35.75 -13.34
C ASP A 319 9.28 35.45 -13.04
N GLY A 320 8.87 35.52 -11.77
CA GLY A 320 7.49 35.34 -11.30
C GLY A 320 6.91 33.92 -11.41
N ILE A 321 7.68 32.97 -11.97
CA ILE A 321 7.22 31.61 -12.29
C ILE A 321 7.93 30.53 -11.44
N SER A 322 9.13 30.82 -10.92
CA SER A 322 9.91 29.87 -10.11
C SER A 322 10.15 30.41 -8.70
N GLU A 323 9.82 29.60 -7.69
CA GLU A 323 10.17 29.86 -6.29
C GLU A 323 11.38 29.02 -5.88
N LYS A 324 12.34 29.68 -5.21
CA LYS A 324 13.44 29.03 -4.50
C LYS A 324 13.01 28.76 -3.07
N VAL A 325 13.26 27.55 -2.61
CA VAL A 325 13.03 27.16 -1.22
C VAL A 325 14.37 27.18 -0.51
N ASN A 326 14.51 28.02 0.50
CA ASN A 326 15.66 28.04 1.37
C ASN A 326 15.50 26.98 2.44
N ILE A 327 16.53 26.18 2.67
CA ILE A 327 16.54 25.08 3.61
C ILE A 327 17.69 25.30 4.57
N LYS A 328 17.39 25.37 5.87
CA LYS A 328 18.41 25.32 6.91
C LYS A 328 18.96 23.89 6.98
N PRO A 329 20.24 23.66 6.64
CA PRO A 329 20.80 22.32 6.58
C PRO A 329 20.85 21.68 7.98
N ALA A 330 20.74 20.35 8.02
CA ALA A 330 20.86 19.57 9.24
C ALA A 330 22.32 19.46 9.72
N ALA A 331 23.28 19.53 8.80
CA ALA A 331 24.71 19.58 9.06
C ALA A 331 25.25 21.01 8.92
N ASN A 332 26.30 21.33 9.68
CA ASN A 332 27.04 22.56 9.44
C ASN A 332 27.91 22.38 8.19
N MET A 333 27.54 23.03 7.09
CA MET A 333 28.22 22.85 5.81
C MET A 333 29.67 23.37 5.81
N ASP A 334 30.02 24.25 6.76
CA ASP A 334 31.37 24.78 6.90
C ASP A 334 32.34 23.78 7.56
N ASP A 335 31.82 22.76 8.25
CA ASP A 335 32.60 21.70 8.93
C ASP A 335 32.70 20.41 8.08
N ILE A 336 32.21 20.43 6.84
CA ILE A 336 32.20 19.25 5.97
C ILE A 336 33.52 19.11 5.23
N GLU A 337 34.27 18.06 5.57
CA GLU A 337 35.57 17.76 4.95
C GLU A 337 35.44 16.99 3.61
N ALA A 338 34.37 16.21 3.43
CA ALA A 338 34.16 15.39 2.23
C ALA A 338 32.68 15.32 1.83
N VAL A 339 32.43 15.39 0.52
CA VAL A 339 31.11 15.23 -0.09
C VAL A 339 31.17 14.29 -1.28
N THR A 340 30.11 13.54 -1.54
CA THR A 340 29.96 12.75 -2.77
C THR A 340 29.24 13.59 -3.81
N VAL A 341 29.93 13.93 -4.90
CA VAL A 341 29.37 14.68 -6.03
C VAL A 341 28.77 13.70 -7.04
N ILE A 342 27.47 13.84 -7.30
CA ILE A 342 26.75 13.01 -8.26
C ILE A 342 26.62 13.80 -9.56
N GLY A 343 27.50 13.51 -10.52
CA GLY A 343 27.42 14.09 -11.85
C GLY A 343 26.25 13.51 -12.63
N LYS A 344 25.52 14.37 -13.36
CA LYS A 344 24.62 13.95 -14.44
C LYS A 344 25.48 13.28 -15.52
N LYS A 345 25.21 12.04 -15.89
CA LYS A 345 25.68 11.52 -17.18
C LYS A 345 24.87 12.25 -18.25
N ASP A 346 25.56 12.98 -19.12
CA ASP A 346 24.99 13.57 -20.34
C ASP A 346 24.37 12.50 -21.26
#